data_AF-A0A7G5KFJ2-F1
#
_entry.id   AF-A0A7G5KFJ2-F1
#
_cell.length_a   1.000
_cell.length_b   1.000
_cell.length_c   1.000
_cell.angle_alpha   90.00
_cell.angle_beta   90.00
_cell.angle_gamma   90.00
#
_symmetry.space_group_name_H-M   'P 1'
#
loop_
_entity.id
_entity.type
_entity.pdbx_description
1 polymer ?
#
loop_
_entity_poly.entity_id
_entity_poly.type
_entity_poly.pdbx_seq_one_letter_code
_entity_poly.pdbx_strand_id
1 'polypeptide(L)'
;MAKYLGRFNSFPKELFRLNNGDIIRVRDRTVKKVGSFDVISEGGKLKPKALQPDYRAPNGASMRPNTRAQKDNVMNFSGNDLIVYGVPAGTKLPDDLLLVHEKGDHFSLQPAKEMTVEEFNTRVNTFFKEKAKLMTREEWLQAYPEPTEQA
;
A
#
# COMPACT_ATOMS: atom_id res chain seq x y z
N MET A 1 17.71 9.65 -11.87
CA MET A 1 16.84 8.50 -12.15
C MET A 1 16.07 8.18 -10.88
N ALA A 2 14.75 8.11 -10.98
CA ALA A 2 13.90 7.72 -9.86
C ALA A 2 14.23 6.27 -9.44
N LYS A 3 14.46 6.02 -8.15
CA LYS A 3 14.82 4.70 -7.63
C LYS A 3 13.56 3.86 -7.33
N TYR A 4 12.88 3.39 -8.37
CA TYR A 4 11.84 2.36 -8.28
C TYR A 4 11.95 1.38 -9.46
N LEU A 5 11.43 0.17 -9.30
CA LEU A 5 11.43 -0.89 -10.32
C LEU A 5 10.33 -0.69 -11.37
N GLY A 6 9.22 -0.04 -11.01
CA GLY A 6 8.14 0.25 -11.94
C GLY A 6 7.07 1.18 -11.38
N ARG A 7 6.27 1.75 -12.28
CA ARG A 7 5.10 2.59 -11.97
C ARG A 7 3.93 2.13 -12.82
N PHE A 8 2.77 1.94 -12.21
CA PHE A 8 1.61 1.33 -12.85
C PHE A 8 0.32 2.12 -12.56
N ASN A 9 -0.58 2.16 -13.54
CA ASN A 9 -1.96 2.66 -13.42
C ASN A 9 -2.99 1.53 -13.25
N SER A 10 -2.51 0.29 -13.18
CA SER A 10 -3.29 -0.90 -12.87
C SER A 10 -2.42 -1.89 -12.11
N PHE A 11 -3.03 -2.79 -11.35
CA PHE A 11 -2.29 -3.78 -10.57
C PHE A 11 -1.66 -4.82 -11.50
N PRO A 12 -0.32 -4.92 -11.57
CA PRO A 12 0.34 -5.89 -12.46
C PRO A 12 0.18 -7.33 -11.97
N LYS A 13 -0.19 -7.52 -10.70
CA LYS A 13 -0.40 -8.80 -10.02
C LYS A 13 -1.32 -8.60 -8.82
N GLU A 14 -1.75 -9.70 -8.21
CA GLU A 14 -2.49 -9.63 -6.96
C GLU A 14 -1.58 -9.11 -5.85
N LEU A 15 -2.05 -8.12 -5.09
CA LEU A 15 -1.29 -7.49 -4.02
C LEU A 15 -2.13 -7.37 -2.75
N PHE A 16 -1.46 -7.52 -1.62
CA PHE A 16 -2.06 -7.53 -0.30
C PHE A 16 -1.60 -6.34 0.54
N ARG A 17 -2.53 -5.71 1.22
CA ARG A 17 -2.27 -4.71 2.25
C ARG A 17 -2.77 -5.23 3.60
N LEU A 18 -1.93 -5.10 4.62
CA LEU A 18 -2.32 -5.36 6.01
C LEU A 18 -2.74 -4.05 6.66
N ASN A 19 -3.78 -4.10 7.48
CA ASN A 19 -4.24 -2.99 8.29
C ASN A 19 -4.75 -3.49 9.64
N ASN A 20 -4.65 -2.65 10.67
CA ASN A 20 -5.30 -2.90 11.96
C ASN A 20 -6.64 -2.16 11.95
N GLY A 21 -7.74 -2.90 11.89
CA GLY A 21 -9.08 -2.39 11.58
C GLY A 21 -9.33 -2.20 10.09
N ASP A 22 -10.55 -1.80 9.76
CA ASP A 22 -11.05 -1.65 8.39
C ASP A 22 -10.85 -0.25 7.78
N ILE A 23 -10.32 0.70 8.57
CA ILE A 23 -10.02 2.06 8.12
C ILE A 23 -8.52 2.22 7.92
N ILE A 24 -8.12 2.49 6.67
CA ILE A 24 -6.75 2.75 6.31
C ILE A 24 -6.39 4.20 6.65
N ARG A 25 -5.35 4.39 7.46
CA ARG A 25 -4.78 5.72 7.76
C ARG A 25 -3.28 5.70 7.55
N VAL A 26 -2.79 6.46 6.58
CA VAL A 26 -1.34 6.61 6.41
C VAL A 26 -0.75 7.47 7.51
N ARG A 27 0.45 7.10 7.94
CA ARG A 27 1.17 7.76 9.03
C ARG A 27 2.11 8.79 8.43
N ASP A 28 1.81 10.06 8.65
CA ASP A 28 2.66 11.17 8.22
C ASP A 28 3.79 11.44 9.22
N ARG A 29 5.04 11.43 8.76
CA ARG A 29 6.23 11.70 9.57
C ARG A 29 6.27 13.12 10.15
N THR A 30 5.61 14.08 9.49
CA THR A 30 5.60 15.46 9.99
C THR A 30 4.82 15.56 11.30
N VAL A 31 3.76 14.76 11.46
CA VAL A 31 2.91 14.66 12.65
C VAL A 31 3.45 13.61 13.63
N LYS A 32 3.74 12.40 13.14
CA LYS A 32 4.25 11.28 13.94
C LYS A 32 5.79 11.31 13.99
N LYS A 33 6.35 11.77 15.09
CA LYS A 33 7.82 11.94 15.24
C LYS A 33 8.60 10.64 15.48
N VAL A 34 7.96 9.61 16.05
CA VAL A 34 8.58 8.33 16.45
C VAL A 34 7.88 7.12 15.82
N GLY A 35 8.65 6.06 15.56
CA GLY A 35 8.17 4.83 14.95
C GLY A 35 8.07 4.89 13.42
N SER A 36 7.42 3.88 12.83
CA SER A 36 7.24 3.77 11.38
C SER A 36 6.21 4.77 10.84
N PHE A 37 6.46 5.21 9.61
CA PHE A 37 5.66 6.18 8.87
C PHE A 37 5.54 5.74 7.41
N ASP A 38 4.50 6.20 6.71
CA ASP A 38 4.15 5.81 5.34
C ASP A 38 4.37 6.96 4.34
N VAL A 39 4.27 8.20 4.81
CA VAL A 39 4.35 9.41 3.98
C VAL A 39 5.08 10.54 4.70
N ILE A 40 5.53 11.52 3.94
CA ILE A 40 6.08 12.79 4.44
C ILE A 40 5.36 13.91 3.67
N SER A 41 4.49 14.65 4.36
CA SER A 41 3.80 15.79 3.75
C SER A 41 4.63 17.06 3.76
N GLU A 42 4.29 17.99 2.86
CA GLU A 42 4.83 19.33 2.76
C GLU A 42 3.65 20.30 2.88
N GLY A 43 3.60 21.09 3.96
CA GLY A 43 2.45 21.97 4.22
C GLY A 43 1.13 21.19 4.36
N GLY A 44 1.16 19.97 4.89
CA GLY A 44 -0.02 19.10 5.04
C GLY A 44 -0.47 18.40 3.75
N LYS A 45 0.29 18.55 2.66
CA LYS A 45 -0.02 17.94 1.36
C LYS A 45 1.00 16.88 0.96
N LEU A 46 0.52 15.84 0.30
CA LEU A 46 1.32 14.81 -0.33
C LEU A 46 1.55 15.18 -1.80
N LYS A 47 2.82 15.20 -2.20
CA LYS A 47 3.22 15.39 -3.60
C LYS A 47 3.21 14.04 -4.33
N PRO A 48 2.97 14.02 -5.65
CA PRO A 48 3.08 12.82 -6.46
C PRO A 48 4.56 12.49 -6.76
N LYS A 49 5.33 12.15 -5.72
CA LYS A 49 6.80 12.02 -5.77
C LYS A 49 7.26 11.02 -6.83
N ALA A 50 6.47 9.97 -7.11
CA ALA A 50 6.80 8.97 -8.12
C ALA A 50 6.79 9.50 -9.56
N LEU A 51 6.21 10.68 -9.79
CA LEU A 51 6.23 11.39 -11.07
C LEU A 51 7.46 12.32 -11.20
N GLN A 52 8.23 12.50 -10.12
CA GLN A 52 9.39 13.38 -10.09
C GLN A 52 10.70 12.60 -10.31
N PRO A 53 11.71 13.21 -10.96
CA PRO A 53 12.96 12.53 -11.33
C PRO A 53 13.83 12.14 -10.12
N ASP A 54 13.60 12.77 -8.96
CA ASP A 54 14.32 12.63 -7.70
C ASP A 54 13.54 11.87 -6.63
N TYR A 55 12.54 11.07 -7.02
CA TYR A 55 11.69 10.25 -6.15
C TYR A 55 12.45 9.62 -4.96
N ARG A 56 11.90 9.84 -3.76
CA ARG A 56 12.32 9.19 -2.51
C ARG A 56 11.13 8.58 -1.78
N ALA A 57 11.21 7.28 -1.51
CA ALA A 57 10.30 6.57 -0.62
C ALA A 57 10.54 6.96 0.86
N PRO A 58 9.54 6.77 1.76
CA PRO A 58 8.20 6.27 1.49
C PRO A 58 7.24 7.40 1.08
N ASN A 59 6.22 7.06 0.29
CA ASN A 59 5.21 8.03 -0.16
C ASN A 59 3.82 7.38 -0.36
N GLY A 60 3.48 6.33 0.40
CA GLY A 60 2.19 5.68 0.23
C GLY A 60 1.92 4.46 1.07
N ALA A 61 0.77 3.86 0.79
CA ALA A 61 0.23 2.70 1.47
C ALA A 61 0.92 1.42 0.98
N SER A 62 1.73 0.79 1.86
CA SER A 62 2.45 -0.45 1.58
C SER A 62 1.54 -1.60 1.14
N MET A 63 2.00 -2.36 0.14
CA MET A 63 1.41 -3.59 -0.37
C MET A 63 2.49 -4.60 -0.76
N ARG A 64 2.16 -5.89 -0.78
CA ARG A 64 3.07 -6.99 -1.20
C ARG A 64 2.31 -8.11 -1.91
N PRO A 65 2.92 -8.81 -2.87
CA PRO A 65 2.36 -10.05 -3.45
C PRO A 65 2.36 -11.21 -2.43
N ASN A 66 1.86 -12.39 -2.82
CA ASN A 66 1.90 -13.60 -1.98
C ASN A 66 3.33 -14.19 -1.88
N THR A 67 4.22 -13.46 -1.22
CA THR A 67 5.62 -13.83 -0.96
C THR A 67 5.78 -14.37 0.46
N ARG A 68 6.96 -14.97 0.74
CA ARG A 68 7.30 -15.38 2.10
C ARG A 68 7.23 -14.22 3.09
N ALA A 69 7.72 -13.05 2.70
CA ALA A 69 7.67 -11.85 3.53
C ALA A 69 6.22 -11.40 3.82
N GLN A 70 5.31 -11.51 2.84
CA GLN A 70 3.90 -11.23 3.07
C GLN A 70 3.25 -12.22 4.04
N LYS A 71 3.51 -13.52 3.87
CA LYS A 71 3.03 -14.56 4.80
C LYS A 71 3.56 -14.32 6.22
N ASP A 72 4.85 -14.02 6.36
CA ASP A 72 5.47 -13.71 7.65
C ASP A 72 4.86 -12.44 8.28
N ASN A 73 4.51 -11.41 7.48
CA ASN A 73 3.81 -10.23 7.97
C ASN A 73 2.41 -10.54 8.52
N VAL A 74 1.66 -11.42 7.85
CA VAL A 74 0.30 -11.83 8.29
C VAL A 74 0.38 -12.64 9.58
N MET A 75 1.31 -13.59 9.66
CA MET A 75 1.52 -14.46 10.81
C MET A 75 1.98 -13.70 12.06
N ASN A 76 2.92 -12.74 11.88
CA ASN A 76 3.54 -12.03 12.99
C ASN A 76 2.90 -10.66 13.30
N PHE A 77 1.74 -10.36 12.68
CA PHE A 77 1.07 -9.09 12.89
C PHE A 77 0.63 -8.92 14.35
N SER A 78 1.08 -7.84 14.99
CA SER A 78 0.86 -7.62 16.43
C SER A 78 -0.47 -6.94 16.77
N GLY A 79 -1.24 -6.46 15.77
CA GLY A 79 -2.55 -5.86 15.99
C GLY A 79 -3.62 -6.92 16.24
N ASN A 80 -4.64 -6.55 17.02
CA ASN A 80 -5.73 -7.46 17.42
C ASN A 80 -6.82 -7.59 16.35
N ASP A 81 -6.84 -6.71 15.36
CA ASP A 81 -7.89 -6.64 14.33
C ASP A 81 -7.25 -6.61 12.94
N LEU A 82 -6.52 -7.68 12.59
CA LEU A 82 -5.85 -7.76 11.29
C LEU A 82 -6.88 -7.93 10.17
N ILE A 83 -6.93 -6.95 9.28
CA ILE A 83 -7.58 -7.05 7.97
C ILE A 83 -6.52 -7.15 6.88
N VAL A 84 -6.66 -8.17 6.02
CA VAL A 84 -5.86 -8.33 4.80
C VAL A 84 -6.72 -7.95 3.60
N TYR A 85 -6.38 -6.85 2.95
CA TYR A 85 -7.01 -6.43 1.70
C TYR A 85 -6.27 -7.05 0.52
N GLY A 86 -6.92 -7.91 -0.24
CA GLY A 86 -6.41 -8.45 -1.51
C GLY A 86 -6.98 -7.68 -2.70
N VAL A 87 -6.11 -7.10 -3.53
CA VAL A 87 -6.50 -6.42 -4.77
C VAL A 87 -6.08 -7.28 -5.96
N PRO A 88 -7.03 -7.75 -6.80
CA PRO A 88 -6.72 -8.61 -7.94
C PRO A 88 -5.82 -7.93 -8.99
N ALA A 89 -5.05 -8.75 -9.71
CA ALA A 89 -4.33 -8.32 -10.91
C ALA A 89 -5.29 -7.72 -11.95
N GLY A 90 -4.82 -6.73 -12.71
CA GLY A 90 -5.62 -6.03 -13.73
C GLY A 90 -6.56 -4.96 -13.16
N THR A 91 -6.70 -4.84 -11.84
CA THR A 91 -7.49 -3.77 -11.21
C THR A 91 -6.96 -2.40 -11.63
N LYS A 92 -7.80 -1.59 -12.29
CA LYS A 92 -7.46 -0.23 -12.68
C LYS A 92 -7.48 0.72 -11.50
N LEU A 93 -6.51 1.62 -11.45
CA LEU A 93 -6.46 2.72 -10.49
C LEU A 93 -7.21 3.94 -11.01
N PRO A 94 -7.82 4.74 -10.11
CA PRO A 94 -8.30 6.07 -10.47
C PRO A 94 -7.11 6.99 -10.82
N ASP A 95 -7.35 8.02 -11.63
CA ASP A 95 -6.31 8.92 -12.17
C ASP A 95 -5.54 9.73 -11.11
N ASP A 96 -6.01 9.76 -9.87
CA ASP A 96 -5.36 10.43 -8.74
C ASP A 96 -4.54 9.49 -7.85
N LEU A 97 -4.50 8.19 -8.18
CA LEU A 97 -3.66 7.17 -7.54
C LEU A 97 -2.76 6.48 -8.57
N LEU A 98 -1.59 6.04 -8.10
CA LEU A 98 -0.68 5.19 -8.86
C LEU A 98 -0.07 4.13 -7.96
N LEU A 99 0.36 3.02 -8.54
CA LEU A 99 1.09 1.98 -7.85
C LEU A 99 2.57 2.08 -8.21
N VAL A 100 3.43 2.09 -7.20
CA VAL A 100 4.89 2.05 -7.38
C VAL A 100 5.41 0.71 -6.90
N HIS A 101 6.24 0.09 -7.71
CA HIS A 101 7.06 -1.06 -7.31
C HIS A 101 8.40 -0.52 -6.83
N GLU A 102 8.59 -0.40 -5.53
CA GLU A 102 9.74 0.31 -4.97
C GLU A 102 11.03 -0.51 -5.07
N LYS A 103 11.03 -1.72 -4.49
CA LYS A 103 12.17 -2.65 -4.46
C LYS A 103 11.72 -4.04 -4.03
N GLY A 104 12.41 -5.10 -4.46
CA GLY A 104 12.07 -6.48 -4.08
C GLY A 104 10.59 -6.76 -4.36
N ASP A 105 9.85 -7.20 -3.34
CA ASP A 105 8.40 -7.43 -3.38
C ASP A 105 7.56 -6.26 -2.85
N HIS A 106 8.19 -5.13 -2.56
CA HIS A 106 7.53 -4.02 -1.91
C HIS A 106 6.89 -3.07 -2.93
N PHE A 107 5.57 -2.98 -2.87
CA PHE A 107 4.77 -2.03 -3.62
C PHE A 107 4.18 -0.98 -2.68
N SER A 108 3.85 0.19 -3.21
CA SER A 108 3.07 1.18 -2.48
C SER A 108 2.07 1.88 -3.39
N LEU A 109 0.84 2.00 -2.89
CA LEU A 109 -0.20 2.84 -3.50
C LEU A 109 0.08 4.29 -3.09
N GLN A 110 0.27 5.17 -4.06
CA GLN A 110 0.75 6.55 -3.85
C GLN A 110 -0.16 7.56 -4.56
N PRO A 111 -0.12 8.84 -4.16
CA PRO A 111 -0.81 9.91 -4.89
C PRO A 111 -0.21 10.11 -6.30
N ALA A 112 -1.06 10.24 -7.31
CA ALA A 112 -0.69 10.65 -8.66
C ALA A 112 -0.87 12.16 -8.91
N LYS A 113 -1.54 12.87 -7.99
CA LYS A 113 -1.72 14.32 -7.98
C LYS A 113 -1.47 14.86 -6.58
N GLU A 114 -1.18 16.15 -6.46
CA GLU A 114 -1.09 16.78 -5.13
C GLU A 114 -2.45 16.70 -4.43
N MET A 115 -2.44 16.29 -3.16
CA MET A 115 -3.64 16.22 -2.32
C MET A 115 -3.25 16.30 -0.84
N THR A 116 -4.17 16.66 0.03
CA THR A 116 -3.98 16.59 1.49
C THR A 116 -3.85 15.15 1.96
N VAL A 117 -3.28 14.95 3.15
CA VAL A 117 -3.21 13.62 3.78
C VAL A 117 -4.59 13.02 4.01
N GLU A 118 -5.59 13.86 4.36
CA GLU A 118 -6.96 13.43 4.59
C GLU A 118 -7.67 13.00 3.29
N GLU A 119 -7.51 13.76 2.20
CA GLU A 119 -8.00 13.37 0.89
C GLU A 119 -7.37 12.04 0.45
N PHE A 120 -6.05 11.87 0.65
CA PHE A 120 -5.38 10.63 0.30
C PHE A 120 -5.92 9.44 1.09
N ASN A 121 -6.12 9.58 2.41
CA ASN A 121 -6.78 8.55 3.21
C ASN A 121 -8.17 8.23 2.68
N THR A 122 -8.97 9.25 2.36
CA THR A 122 -10.32 9.07 1.79
C THR A 122 -10.26 8.28 0.49
N ARG A 123 -9.40 8.68 -0.46
CA ARG A 123 -9.22 8.01 -1.76
C ARG A 123 -8.80 6.55 -1.61
N VAL A 124 -7.83 6.30 -0.72
CA VAL A 124 -7.36 4.94 -0.44
C VAL A 124 -8.48 4.09 0.15
N ASN A 125 -9.22 4.57 1.14
CA ASN A 125 -10.34 3.83 1.73
C ASN A 125 -11.44 3.55 0.70
N THR A 126 -11.82 4.54 -0.11
CA THR A 126 -12.81 4.34 -1.19
C THR A 126 -12.33 3.28 -2.17
N PHE A 127 -11.07 3.35 -2.62
CA PHE A 127 -10.51 2.37 -3.55
C PHE A 127 -10.54 0.95 -2.97
N PHE A 128 -10.05 0.75 -1.74
CA PHE A 128 -10.03 -0.57 -1.12
C PHE A 128 -11.43 -1.11 -0.84
N LYS A 129 -12.38 -0.26 -0.43
CA LYS A 129 -13.78 -0.64 -0.23
C LYS A 129 -14.44 -1.14 -1.52
N GLU A 130 -14.11 -0.53 -2.66
CA GLU A 130 -14.74 -0.87 -3.94
C GLU A 130 -14.05 -2.02 -4.70
N LYS A 131 -12.72 -2.16 -4.54
CA LYS A 131 -11.90 -3.00 -5.42
C LYS A 131 -11.21 -4.16 -4.72
N ALA A 132 -11.14 -4.16 -3.40
CA ALA A 132 -10.43 -5.20 -2.67
C ALA A 132 -11.37 -6.24 -2.06
N LYS A 133 -10.88 -7.47 -1.97
CA LYS A 133 -11.43 -8.50 -1.08
C LYS A 133 -10.86 -8.28 0.31
N LEU A 134 -11.72 -8.14 1.30
CA LEU A 134 -11.32 -8.09 2.71
C LEU A 134 -11.30 -9.51 3.24
N MET A 135 -10.26 -9.85 3.99
CA MET A 135 -10.08 -11.15 4.63
C MET A 135 -9.56 -10.95 6.06
N THR A 136 -10.00 -11.80 6.98
CA THR A 136 -9.32 -11.97 8.26
C THR A 136 -7.97 -12.68 8.08
N ARG A 137 -7.20 -12.79 9.15
CA ARG A 137 -5.97 -13.59 9.16
C ARG A 137 -6.25 -15.03 8.73
N GLU A 138 -7.25 -15.66 9.33
CA GLU A 138 -7.58 -17.08 9.13
C GLU A 138 -8.07 -17.32 7.70
N GLU A 139 -8.93 -16.44 7.19
CA GLU A 139 -9.40 -16.52 5.80
C GLU A 139 -8.26 -16.38 4.79
N TRP A 140 -7.32 -15.45 5.03
CA TRP A 140 -6.17 -15.29 4.17
C TRP A 140 -5.24 -16.51 4.22
N LEU A 141 -4.94 -17.04 5.41
CA LEU A 141 -4.09 -18.24 5.57
C LEU A 141 -4.72 -19.50 4.97
N GLN A 142 -6.06 -19.61 5.02
CA GLN A 142 -6.78 -20.70 4.38
C GLN A 142 -6.75 -20.56 2.84
N ALA A 143 -6.91 -19.35 2.31
CA ALA A 143 -6.92 -19.09 0.88
C ALA A 143 -5.51 -19.15 0.25
N TYR A 144 -4.48 -18.77 1.00
CA TYR A 144 -3.09 -18.69 0.57
C TYR A 144 -2.20 -19.50 1.52
N PRO A 145 -2.32 -20.85 1.49
CA PRO A 145 -1.61 -21.70 2.43
C PRO A 145 -0.10 -21.66 2.22
N GLU A 146 0.40 -21.41 1.00
CA GLU A 146 1.83 -21.28 0.71
C GLU A 146 2.16 -20.05 -0.16
N PRO A 147 3.36 -19.46 -0.01
CA PRO A 147 3.83 -18.40 -0.89
C PRO A 147 3.94 -18.90 -2.34
N THR A 148 3.41 -18.11 -3.28
CA THR A 148 3.44 -18.43 -4.72
C THR A 148 4.41 -17.54 -5.50
N GLU A 149 4.96 -16.49 -4.87
CA GLU A 149 5.87 -15.55 -5.51
C GLU A 149 7.20 -15.41 -4.75
N GLN A 150 8.25 -15.08 -5.51
CA GLN A 150 9.58 -14.73 -4.98
C GLN A 150 9.67 -13.22 -4.73
N ALA A 151 10.59 -12.83 -3.84
CA ALA A 151 10.81 -11.44 -3.47
C ALA A 151 11.75 -10.68 -4.42
#